data_AF-A0ABD0K7J3-F1
#
_entry.id   AF-A0ABD0K7J3-F1
#
_cell.length_a   1.000
_cell.length_b   1.000
_cell.length_c   1.000
_cell.angle_alpha   90.00
_cell.angle_beta   90.00
_cell.angle_gamma   90.00
#
_symmetry.space_group_name_H-M   'P 1'
#
loop_
_entity.id
_entity.type
_entity.pdbx_description
1 polymer ?
#
loop_
_entity_poly.entity_id
_entity_poly.type
_entity_poly.pdbx_seq_one_letter_code
_entity_poly.pdbx_strand_id
1 'polypeptide(L)'
;MACPTVEADGTDEGVFVVAEGGAGYCNTTFDSVTCWPQTEGGSYAYVACPATDYSDHTRNASRFCNINGEWAPKADYFGCLKPEEDTRFPL
;
A
#
# COMPACT_ATOMS: atom_id res chain seq x y z
N MET A 1 16.08 -2.58 0.48
CA MET A 1 15.56 -1.38 1.16
C MET A 1 14.54 -1.83 2.19
N ALA A 2 14.66 -1.39 3.43
CA ALA A 2 13.59 -1.52 4.41
C ALA A 2 12.67 -0.30 4.27
N CYS A 3 11.36 -0.50 4.44
CA CYS A 3 10.44 0.63 4.50
C CYS A 3 10.71 1.45 5.75
N PRO A 4 10.64 2.79 5.68
CA PRO A 4 10.73 3.59 6.88
C PRO A 4 9.63 3.12 7.83
N THR A 5 10.02 2.70 9.03
CA THR A 5 9.08 2.52 10.12
C THR A 5 8.56 3.91 10.42
N VAL A 6 7.32 4.22 10.01
CA VAL A 6 6.62 5.36 10.58
C VAL A 6 6.44 5.01 12.05
N GLU A 7 7.29 5.57 12.89
CA GLU A 7 7.15 5.45 14.34
C GLU A 7 5.87 6.21 14.67
N ALA A 8 4.76 5.48 14.84
CA ALA A 8 3.59 6.03 15.48
C ALA A 8 4.03 6.39 16.90
N ASP A 9 4.24 7.68 17.16
CA ASP A 9 4.56 8.23 18.47
C ASP A 9 3.48 7.73 19.45
N GLY A 10 3.87 6.74 20.26
CA GLY A 10 2.96 5.99 21.10
C GLY A 10 2.61 6.77 22.34
N THR A 11 1.32 7.04 22.54
CA THR A 11 0.75 7.18 23.88
C THR A 11 -0.68 6.65 23.94
N ASP A 12 -0.87 5.77 24.93
CA ASP A 12 -2.06 5.55 25.75
C ASP A 12 -2.95 4.32 25.47
N GLU A 13 -3.41 3.76 26.59
CA GLU A 13 -3.73 2.35 26.80
C GLU A 13 -5.06 1.92 26.16
N GLY A 14 -4.96 1.16 25.07
CA GLY A 14 -6.06 0.42 24.49
C GLY A 14 -5.63 -1.02 24.24
N VAL A 15 -5.94 -1.92 25.18
CA VAL A 15 -5.83 -3.35 24.93
C VAL A 15 -6.85 -3.72 23.85
N PHE A 16 -6.42 -3.79 22.60
CA PHE A 16 -7.21 -4.42 21.53
C PHE A 16 -6.93 -5.92 21.55
N VAL A 17 -7.51 -6.63 22.51
CA VAL A 17 -7.71 -8.07 22.33
C VAL A 17 -8.97 -8.28 21.47
N VAL A 18 -8.76 -8.71 20.24
CA VAL A 18 -9.75 -9.51 19.49
C VAL A 18 -9.01 -10.76 19.04
N ALA A 19 -8.96 -11.77 19.91
CA ALA A 19 -9.89 -12.90 19.97
C ALA A 19 -9.68 -13.86 18.79
N GLU A 20 -9.43 -15.13 19.12
CA GLU A 20 -9.29 -16.23 18.17
C GLU A 20 -10.40 -16.15 17.10
N GLY A 21 -9.99 -15.80 15.87
CA GLY A 21 -10.87 -15.42 14.75
C GLY A 21 -10.68 -13.99 14.21
N GLY A 22 -9.73 -13.20 14.73
CA GLY A 22 -9.52 -11.79 14.39
C GLY A 22 -8.91 -11.54 12.99
N ALA A 23 -9.38 -10.50 12.31
CA ALA A 23 -8.79 -10.00 11.08
C ALA A 23 -7.29 -9.74 11.30
N GLY A 24 -6.42 -10.53 10.66
CA GLY A 24 -4.98 -10.38 10.76
C GLY A 24 -4.51 -9.06 10.17
N TYR A 25 -3.41 -8.49 10.66
CA TYR A 25 -2.80 -7.32 10.04
C TYR A 25 -1.79 -7.73 8.98
N CYS A 26 -1.75 -7.01 7.86
CA CYS A 26 -0.66 -7.15 6.91
C CYS A 26 0.51 -6.29 7.37
N ASN A 27 1.69 -6.91 7.52
CA ASN A 27 2.91 -6.23 7.95
C ASN A 27 3.40 -5.21 6.93
N THR A 28 4.10 -4.17 7.39
CA THR A 28 4.79 -3.22 6.51
C THR A 28 5.73 -3.96 5.56
N THR A 29 5.59 -3.73 4.25
CA THR A 29 6.37 -4.44 3.22
C THR A 29 6.72 -3.58 2.03
N PHE A 30 7.79 -3.95 1.34
CA PHE A 30 8.21 -3.33 0.08
C PHE A 30 7.95 -4.31 -1.07
N ASP A 31 7.18 -3.89 -2.07
CA ASP A 31 6.80 -4.75 -3.20
C ASP A 31 7.70 -4.58 -4.43
N SER A 32 8.91 -4.05 -4.26
CA SER A 32 9.84 -3.59 -5.31
C SER A 32 9.52 -2.24 -5.97
N VAL A 33 8.35 -1.65 -5.70
CA VAL A 33 7.92 -0.37 -6.28
C VAL A 33 7.71 0.67 -5.17
N THR A 34 6.87 0.37 -4.18
CA THR A 34 6.56 1.28 -3.07
C THR A 34 6.50 0.54 -1.74
N CYS A 35 6.50 1.33 -0.67
CA CYS A 35 6.32 0.85 0.68
C CYS A 35 4.84 0.83 1.05
N TRP A 36 4.38 -0.35 1.49
CA TRP A 36 3.02 -0.56 1.98
C TRP A 36 3.02 -0.50 3.50
N PRO A 37 2.23 0.38 4.13
CA PRO A 37 2.14 0.49 5.58
C PRO A 37 1.39 -0.70 6.18
N GLN A 38 1.59 -0.93 7.48
CA GLN A 38 0.77 -1.90 8.22
C GLN A 38 -0.73 -1.57 8.05
N THR A 39 -1.52 -2.57 7.67
CA THR A 39 -2.93 -2.39 7.30
C THR A 39 -3.78 -3.50 7.90
N GLU A 40 -5.00 -3.16 8.32
CA GLU A 40 -5.96 -4.10 8.90
C GLU A 40 -6.47 -5.11 7.86
N GLY A 41 -6.65 -6.36 8.27
CA GLY A 41 -7.17 -7.43 7.42
C GLY A 41 -8.58 -7.12 6.92
N GLY A 42 -8.80 -7.35 5.63
CA GLY A 42 -10.06 -7.04 4.97
C GLY A 42 -10.18 -5.60 4.47
N SER A 43 -9.09 -4.82 4.49
CA SER A 43 -9.08 -3.41 4.04
C SER A 43 -8.05 -3.13 2.94
N TYR A 44 -8.15 -1.96 2.32
CA TYR A 44 -7.19 -1.48 1.32
C TYR A 44 -6.20 -0.49 1.94
N ALA A 45 -4.92 -0.72 1.68
CA ALA A 45 -3.88 0.27 1.88
C ALA A 45 -3.84 1.22 0.68
N TYR A 46 -3.69 2.52 0.93
CA TYR A 46 -3.50 3.54 -0.10
C TYR A 46 -2.20 4.29 0.15
N VAL A 47 -1.40 4.46 -0.90
CA VAL A 47 -0.12 5.17 -0.84
C VAL A 47 0.03 6.06 -2.06
N ALA A 48 0.77 7.15 -1.91
CA ALA A 48 1.11 8.00 -3.05
C ALA A 48 1.81 7.18 -4.14
N CYS A 49 1.48 7.47 -5.40
CA CYS A 49 2.21 6.87 -6.51
C CYS A 49 3.71 7.17 -6.39
N PRO A 50 4.58 6.20 -6.73
CA PRO A 50 6.03 6.34 -6.59
C PRO A 50 6.53 7.59 -7.33
N ALA A 51 7.57 8.25 -6.82
CA ALA A 51 8.10 9.49 -7.39
C ALA A 51 9.01 9.23 -8.62
N THR A 52 8.47 8.67 -9.70
CA THR A 52 9.18 8.43 -10.96
C THR A 52 8.62 9.28 -12.11
N ASP A 53 9.43 9.52 -13.15
CA ASP A 53 9.01 10.35 -14.30
C ASP A 53 7.81 9.77 -15.06
N TYR A 54 7.54 8.48 -14.91
CA TYR A 54 6.50 7.73 -15.61
C TYR A 54 5.17 7.66 -14.84
N SER A 55 5.12 8.12 -13.59
CA SER A 55 3.94 7.99 -12.73
C SER A 55 3.27 9.31 -12.39
N ASP A 56 1.94 9.30 -12.35
CA ASP A 56 1.13 10.45 -11.93
C ASP A 56 1.13 10.56 -10.39
N HIS A 57 1.91 11.48 -9.84
CA HIS A 57 2.01 11.72 -8.40
C HIS A 57 0.75 12.33 -7.78
N THR A 58 -0.25 12.74 -8.57
CA THR A 58 -1.53 13.21 -8.06
C THR A 58 -2.49 12.08 -7.69
N ARG A 59 -2.09 10.84 -7.99
CA ARG A 59 -2.87 9.62 -7.79
C ARG A 59 -2.25 8.75 -6.69
N ASN A 60 -3.01 7.76 -6.27
CA ASN A 60 -2.61 6.79 -5.26
C ASN A 60 -2.65 5.37 -5.83
N ALA A 61 -1.65 4.58 -5.45
CA ALA A 61 -1.69 3.13 -5.60
C ALA A 61 -2.49 2.51 -4.46
N SER A 62 -3.09 1.35 -4.69
CA SER A 62 -3.80 0.62 -3.64
C SER A 62 -3.39 -0.85 -3.57
N ARG A 63 -3.45 -1.43 -2.37
CA ARG A 63 -3.20 -2.87 -2.19
C ARG A 63 -4.12 -3.42 -1.13
N PHE A 64 -4.75 -4.55 -1.43
CA PHE A 64 -5.65 -5.20 -0.50
C PHE A 64 -4.89 -6.04 0.52
N CYS A 65 -5.29 -5.92 1.79
CA CYS A 65 -4.87 -6.79 2.87
C CYS A 65 -5.95 -7.84 3.13
N ASN A 66 -5.61 -9.13 3.01
CA ASN A 66 -6.58 -10.19 3.27
C ASN A 66 -6.88 -10.30 4.77
N ILE A 67 -8.06 -10.83 5.10
CA ILE A 67 -8.48 -11.10 6.49
C ILE A 67 -7.49 -12.01 7.25
N ASN A 68 -6.69 -12.80 6.53
CA ASN A 68 -5.67 -13.68 7.09
C ASN A 68 -4.36 -12.96 7.46
N GLY A 69 -4.27 -11.63 7.23
CA GLY A 69 -3.04 -10.85 7.45
C GLY A 69 -2.01 -10.99 6.32
N GLU A 70 -2.40 -11.54 5.18
CA GLU A 70 -1.54 -11.66 4.00
C GLU A 70 -1.88 -10.58 2.96
N TRP A 71 -0.86 -9.97 2.38
CA TRP A 71 -1.07 -9.03 1.28
C TRP A 71 -1.59 -9.73 0.03
N ALA A 72 -2.44 -9.05 -0.72
CA ALA A 72 -2.74 -9.44 -2.09
C ALA A 72 -1.45 -9.57 -2.92
N PRO A 73 -1.39 -10.53 -3.87
CA PRO A 73 -0.17 -10.84 -4.61
C PRO A 73 0.29 -9.67 -5.49
N LYS A 74 -0.62 -8.78 -5.87
CA LYS A 74 -0.34 -7.59 -6.67
C LYS A 74 -1.02 -6.37 -6.05
N ALA A 75 -0.33 -5.23 -6.12
CA ALA A 75 -0.92 -3.93 -5.90
C ALA A 75 -1.51 -3.37 -7.21
N ASP A 76 -2.46 -2.47 -7.07
CA ASP A 76 -3.04 -1.71 -8.15
C ASP A 76 -2.29 -0.38 -8.33
N TYR A 77 -1.54 -0.30 -9.41
CA TYR A 77 -0.83 0.90 -9.88
C TYR A 77 -1.46 1.50 -11.14
N PHE A 78 -2.63 1.01 -11.60
CA PHE A 78 -3.23 1.50 -12.84
C PHE A 78 -3.53 2.99 -12.77
N GLY A 79 -3.96 3.48 -11.61
CA GLY A 79 -4.14 4.91 -11.35
C GLY A 79 -2.84 5.72 -11.38
N CYS A 80 -1.67 5.09 -11.27
CA CYS A 80 -0.38 5.77 -11.32
C CYS A 80 0.15 5.96 -12.73
N LEU A 81 -0.44 5.38 -13.77
CA LEU A 81 0.05 5.54 -15.14
C LEU A 81 -0.27 6.94 -15.66
N LYS A 82 0.73 7.65 -16.19
CA LYS A 82 0.48 8.92 -16.89
C LYS A 82 -0.22 8.65 -18.23
N PRO A 83 -1.20 9.48 -18.63
CA PRO A 83 -1.87 9.33 -19.93
C PRO A 83 -0.95 9.59 -21.14
N GLU A 84 0.24 10.17 -20.96
CA GLU A 84 1.18 10.50 -22.05
C GLU A 84 2.13 9.35 -22.48
N GLU A 85 1.93 8.12 -22.01
CA GLU A 85 2.62 6.94 -22.57
C GLU A 85 2.02 6.45 -23.91
N ASP A 86 1.03 7.15 -24.49
CA ASP A 86 0.59 6.97 -25.88
C ASP A 86 1.17 8.05 -26.82
N THR A 87 2.48 8.29 -26.73
CA THR A 87 3.23 9.07 -27.75
C THR A 87 4.07 8.17 -28.65
N ARG A 88 3.96 6.84 -28.50
CA ARG A 88 4.68 5.85 -29.33
C ARG A 88 4.03 5.63 -30.71
N PHE A 89 2.91 6.30 -31.00
CA PHE A 89 2.37 6.44 -32.36
C PHE A 89 2.38 7.90 -32.79
N PRO A 90 3.48 8.41 -33.35
CA PRO A 90 3.43 9.67 -34.08
C PRO A 90 2.51 9.49 -35.30
N LEU A 91 1.53 10.39 -35.45
CA LEU A 91 0.78 10.58 -36.69
C LEU A 91 1.71 11.02 -37.82
#